data_AF-A0A3P3DUE6-F1
#
_entry.id   AF-A0A3P3DUE6-F1
#
_cell.length_a   1.000
_cell.length_b   1.000
_cell.length_c   1.000
_cell.angle_alpha   90.00
_cell.angle_beta   90.00
_cell.angle_gamma   90.00
#
_symmetry.space_group_name_H-M   'P 1'
#
loop_
_entity.id
_entity.type
_entity.pdbx_description
1 polymer ?
#
loop_
_entity_poly.entity_id
_entity_poly.type
_entity_poly.pdbx_seq_one_letter_code
_entity_poly.pdbx_strand_id
1 'polypeptide(L)'
;MPVRFVAPGQLPGQGGAVRAKICGLRSPEDVAAVAKAGAAYAGFVFFPKSPRNLTIDEAALLALEAPVGLAKVALVVNAGDDLLDAITARVPLDMLQLHGAESPERVAEVRARYGLPVMKAIGVAEAEDLAALALYEAVADQILVDAKPPKTADLPGGNGLAFDWRLLQGRQWRRPWMLAGGLTPGNVLEAVRLTGARQVDVSSGVEASPGRKDPGLIAAFTAALALTGAPKL
;
A
#
# COMPACT_ATOMS: atom_id res chain seq x y z
N MET A 1 -12.79 18.87 10.85
CA MET A 1 -13.78 18.00 10.18
C MET A 1 -13.04 16.75 9.73
N PRO A 2 -13.49 15.53 10.05
CA PRO A 2 -12.80 14.33 9.57
C PRO A 2 -12.84 14.33 8.04
N VAL A 3 -11.68 14.10 7.41
CA VAL A 3 -11.60 13.84 5.98
C VAL A 3 -12.53 12.65 5.72
N ARG A 4 -13.64 12.88 5.01
CA ARG A 4 -14.48 11.77 4.55
C ARG A 4 -13.59 10.94 3.64
N PHE A 5 -13.21 9.76 4.10
CA PHE A 5 -12.71 8.71 3.22
C PHE A 5 -13.81 8.47 2.20
N VAL A 6 -13.68 9.07 1.01
CA VAL A 6 -14.50 8.66 -0.12
C VAL A 6 -13.99 7.26 -0.43
N ALA A 7 -14.79 6.25 -0.07
CA ALA A 7 -14.56 4.89 -0.50
C ALA A 7 -14.23 4.93 -2.01
N PRO A 8 -13.12 4.33 -2.46
CA PRO A 8 -12.82 4.29 -3.89
C PRO A 8 -13.95 3.53 -4.59
N GLY A 9 -14.84 4.27 -5.26
CA GLY A 9 -16.05 3.69 -5.87
C GLY A 9 -17.25 4.63 -6.07
N GLN A 10 -17.22 5.88 -5.59
CA GLN A 10 -18.37 6.81 -5.71
C GLN A 10 -18.10 8.11 -6.47
N LEU A 11 -17.28 8.09 -7.52
CA LEU A 11 -17.44 9.07 -8.60
C LEU A 11 -18.19 8.40 -9.77
N PRO A 12 -19.44 8.78 -10.06
CA PRO A 12 -20.15 8.26 -11.21
C PRO A 12 -19.54 8.87 -12.49
N GLY A 13 -19.07 8.03 -13.41
CA GLY A 13 -18.88 8.43 -14.81
C GLY A 13 -17.46 8.62 -15.34
N GLN A 14 -16.41 8.01 -14.78
CA GLN A 14 -15.12 7.89 -15.49
C GLN A 14 -14.59 6.45 -15.41
N GLY A 15 -14.20 5.88 -16.55
CA GLY A 15 -13.38 4.68 -16.61
C GLY A 15 -12.00 4.96 -15.99
N GLY A 16 -11.94 5.00 -14.66
CA GLY A 16 -10.89 5.72 -13.94
C GLY A 16 -9.51 5.08 -13.99
N ALA A 17 -8.46 5.89 -14.03
CA ALA A 17 -7.08 5.44 -13.95
C ALA A 17 -6.82 4.54 -12.72
N VAL A 18 -5.92 3.56 -12.86
CA VAL A 18 -5.44 2.73 -11.76
C VAL A 18 -4.67 3.59 -10.76
N ARG A 19 -4.98 3.50 -9.47
CA ARG A 19 -4.34 4.30 -8.42
C ARG A 19 -3.05 3.64 -7.92
N ALA A 20 -1.99 4.41 -7.74
CA ALA A 20 -0.73 3.91 -7.19
C ALA A 20 -0.53 4.32 -5.72
N LYS A 21 0.02 3.41 -4.92
CA LYS A 21 0.68 3.68 -3.65
C LYS A 21 2.18 3.51 -3.84
N ILE A 22 2.95 4.50 -3.39
CA ILE A 22 4.42 4.42 -3.33
C ILE A 22 4.81 4.29 -1.85
N CYS A 23 5.36 3.14 -1.49
CA CYS A 23 5.62 2.77 -0.10
C CYS A 23 7.10 2.92 0.27
N GLY A 24 7.39 3.23 1.54
CA GLY A 24 8.75 3.32 2.06
C GLY A 24 9.48 4.60 1.69
N LEU A 25 8.77 5.74 1.74
CA LEU A 25 9.37 7.06 1.53
C LEU A 25 10.21 7.45 2.74
N ARG A 26 11.35 8.11 2.51
CA ARG A 26 12.27 8.50 3.59
C ARG A 26 12.73 9.95 3.55
N SER A 27 12.43 10.69 2.49
CA SER A 27 12.87 12.08 2.36
C SER A 27 11.77 13.00 1.80
N PRO A 28 11.89 14.33 1.98
CA PRO A 28 10.98 15.28 1.36
C PRO A 28 10.95 15.17 -0.17
N GLU A 29 12.10 14.85 -0.79
CA GLU A 29 12.20 14.64 -2.24
C GLU A 29 11.37 13.43 -2.69
N ASP A 30 11.33 12.36 -1.89
CA ASP A 30 10.47 11.21 -2.17
C ASP A 30 8.99 11.64 -2.16
N VAL A 31 8.57 12.38 -1.13
CA VAL A 31 7.18 12.86 -1.01
C VAL A 31 6.81 13.76 -2.19
N ALA A 32 7.68 14.70 -2.55
CA ALA A 32 7.50 15.58 -3.69
C ALA A 32 7.44 14.81 -5.02
N ALA A 33 8.29 13.80 -5.21
CA ALA A 33 8.28 12.95 -6.41
C ALA A 33 6.97 12.15 -6.53
N VAL A 34 6.51 11.57 -5.43
CA VAL A 34 5.25 10.82 -5.34
C VAL A 34 4.04 11.71 -5.64
N ALA A 35 4.01 12.90 -5.05
CA ALA A 35 2.96 13.90 -5.31
C ALA A 35 2.96 14.36 -6.78
N LYS A 36 4.13 14.70 -7.33
CA LYS A 36 4.29 15.11 -8.73
C LYS A 36 3.86 14.02 -9.72
N ALA A 37 4.10 12.76 -9.37
CA ALA A 37 3.71 11.61 -10.18
C ALA A 37 2.20 11.28 -10.12
N GLY A 38 1.43 12.00 -9.30
CA GLY A 38 -0.02 11.78 -9.16
C GLY A 38 -0.38 10.48 -8.44
N ALA A 39 0.54 9.94 -7.63
CA ALA A 39 0.23 8.78 -6.79
C ALA A 39 -0.87 9.14 -5.78
N ALA A 40 -1.68 8.14 -5.43
CA ALA A 40 -2.81 8.31 -4.53
C ALA A 40 -2.43 8.13 -3.06
N TYR A 41 -1.34 7.40 -2.77
CA TYR A 41 -0.92 7.07 -1.42
C TYR A 41 0.60 7.18 -1.26
N ALA A 42 1.02 7.70 -0.12
CA ALA A 42 2.40 7.74 0.37
C ALA A 42 2.54 6.83 1.59
N GLY A 43 3.46 5.86 1.55
CA GLY A 43 3.69 4.93 2.66
C GLY A 43 4.93 5.26 3.49
N PHE A 44 4.74 5.41 4.80
CA PHE A 44 5.79 5.59 5.81
C PHE A 44 5.94 4.30 6.64
N VAL A 45 7.16 3.78 6.78
CA VAL A 45 7.40 2.47 7.39
C VAL A 45 7.93 2.61 8.81
N PHE A 46 7.27 1.97 9.76
CA PHE A 46 7.65 1.87 11.17
C PHE A 46 7.95 0.41 11.51
N PHE A 47 9.10 -0.06 11.05
CA PHE A 47 9.59 -1.40 11.32
C PHE A 47 11.13 -1.40 11.32
N PRO A 48 11.80 -1.45 12.50
CA PRO A 48 13.23 -1.21 12.63
C PRO A 48 14.14 -2.07 11.73
N LYS A 49 13.73 -3.29 11.39
CA LYS A 49 14.48 -4.17 10.50
C LYS A 49 14.45 -3.74 9.03
N SER A 50 13.52 -2.85 8.66
CA SER A 50 13.37 -2.38 7.28
C SER A 50 14.41 -1.30 6.96
N PRO A 51 15.05 -1.33 5.77
CA PRO A 51 15.88 -0.22 5.30
C PRO A 51 15.06 1.05 5.01
N ARG A 52 13.72 0.94 5.07
CA ARG A 52 12.76 2.04 4.87
C ARG A 52 12.23 2.60 6.20
N ASN A 53 12.72 2.10 7.33
CA ASN A 53 12.26 2.52 8.65
C ASN A 53 12.45 4.02 8.85
N LEU A 54 11.44 4.65 9.43
CA LEU A 54 11.48 6.02 9.95
C LEU A 54 11.28 6.01 11.46
N THR A 55 11.85 7.01 12.11
CA THR A 55 11.40 7.45 13.43
C THR A 55 10.06 8.19 13.31
N ILE A 56 9.33 8.30 14.43
CA ILE A 56 8.05 9.01 14.48
C ILE A 56 8.22 10.50 14.13
N ASP A 57 9.29 11.12 14.61
CA ASP A 57 9.58 12.53 14.33
C ASP A 57 9.92 12.77 12.86
N GLU A 58 10.73 11.92 12.23
CA GLU A 58 11.00 12.01 10.79
C GLU A 58 9.70 11.85 9.98
N ALA A 59 8.88 10.84 10.30
CA ALA A 59 7.63 10.61 9.59
C ALA A 59 6.62 11.75 9.78
N ALA A 60 6.57 12.39 10.96
CA ALA A 60 5.72 13.55 11.20
C ALA A 60 6.10 14.73 10.30
N LEU A 61 7.39 15.00 10.15
CA LEU A 61 7.88 16.05 9.24
C LEU A 61 7.52 15.73 7.78
N LEU A 62 7.79 14.50 7.32
CA LEU A 62 7.48 14.10 5.94
C LEU A 62 5.97 14.11 5.65
N ALA A 63 5.14 13.73 6.62
CA ALA A 63 3.69 13.73 6.51
C ALA A 63 3.13 15.15 6.31
N LEU A 64 3.76 16.18 6.87
CA LEU A 64 3.35 17.57 6.69
C LEU A 64 3.64 18.12 5.29
N GLU A 65 4.62 17.55 4.59
CA GLU A 65 4.96 17.92 3.21
C GLU A 65 4.00 17.33 2.16
N ALA A 66 3.19 16.34 2.55
CA ALA A 66 2.25 15.71 1.63
C ALA A 66 1.10 16.67 1.27
N PRO A 67 0.87 16.97 -0.02
CA PRO A 67 -0.20 17.88 -0.41
C PRO A 67 -1.59 17.24 -0.21
N VAL A 68 -2.62 18.09 -0.19
CA VAL A 68 -4.01 17.64 -0.14
C VAL A 68 -4.29 16.66 -1.29
N GLY A 69 -4.91 15.52 -0.94
CA GLY A 69 -5.23 14.46 -1.88
C GLY A 69 -4.24 13.29 -1.90
N LEU A 70 -3.04 13.44 -1.33
CA LEU A 70 -2.10 12.34 -1.12
C LEU A 70 -2.34 11.67 0.23
N ALA A 71 -2.87 10.44 0.22
CA ALA A 71 -3.19 9.71 1.44
C ALA A 71 -1.92 9.17 2.13
N LYS A 72 -1.74 9.51 3.40
CA LYS A 72 -0.58 9.15 4.22
C LYS A 72 -0.85 7.86 4.98
N VAL A 73 -0.05 6.84 4.71
CA VAL A 73 -0.25 5.48 5.24
C VAL A 73 0.93 5.12 6.15
N ALA A 74 0.65 4.83 7.42
CA ALA A 74 1.65 4.27 8.33
C ALA A 74 1.64 2.74 8.23
N LEU A 75 2.76 2.16 7.80
CA LEU A 75 2.96 0.72 7.74
C LEU A 75 3.68 0.26 9.00
N VAL A 76 3.06 -0.67 9.71
CA VAL A 76 3.63 -1.33 10.88
C VAL A 76 3.65 -2.85 10.69
N VAL A 77 4.45 -3.54 11.49
CA VAL A 77 4.55 -5.01 11.51
C VAL A 77 4.43 -5.47 12.95
N ASN A 78 3.31 -6.12 13.29
CA ASN A 78 3.03 -6.63 14.64
C ASN A 78 3.20 -5.58 15.75
N ALA A 79 2.80 -4.33 15.48
CA ALA A 79 2.95 -3.26 16.46
C ALA A 79 1.96 -3.42 17.62
N GLY A 80 2.48 -3.29 18.84
CA GLY A 80 1.69 -3.13 20.07
C GLY A 80 1.07 -1.73 20.16
N ASP A 81 0.22 -1.53 21.17
CA ASP A 81 -0.51 -0.28 21.38
C ASP A 81 0.44 0.90 21.62
N ASP A 82 1.50 0.74 22.43
CA ASP A 82 2.43 1.83 22.72
C ASP A 82 3.01 2.50 21.46
N LEU A 83 3.40 1.69 20.47
CA LEU A 83 3.93 2.21 19.22
C LEU A 83 2.84 2.85 18.35
N LEU A 84 1.65 2.25 18.29
CA LEU A 84 0.54 2.77 17.50
C LEU A 84 -0.02 4.07 18.11
N ASP A 85 -0.13 4.16 19.43
CA ASP A 85 -0.49 5.37 20.17
C ASP A 85 0.53 6.47 19.87
N ALA A 86 1.84 6.16 19.95
CA ALA A 86 2.89 7.14 19.67
C ALA A 86 2.88 7.65 18.21
N ILE A 87 2.65 6.75 17.24
CA ILE A 87 2.55 7.10 15.82
C ILE A 87 1.32 7.99 15.57
N THR A 88 0.14 7.55 16.02
CA THR A 88 -1.13 8.23 15.74
C THR A 88 -1.28 9.55 16.49
N ALA A 89 -0.59 9.73 17.62
CA ALA A 89 -0.57 11.00 18.34
C ALA A 89 0.28 12.08 17.66
N ARG A 90 1.28 11.71 16.85
CA ARG A 90 2.29 12.67 16.34
C ARG A 90 2.30 12.80 14.82
N VAL A 91 1.99 11.74 14.08
CA VAL A 91 2.03 11.74 12.62
C VAL A 91 0.61 11.98 12.09
N PRO A 92 0.36 13.05 11.31
CA PRO A 92 -0.95 13.27 10.72
C PRO A 92 -1.18 12.23 9.61
N LEU A 93 -1.82 11.12 9.93
CA LEU A 93 -2.02 9.98 9.04
C LEU A 93 -3.48 9.88 8.58
N ASP A 94 -3.67 9.27 7.42
CA ASP A 94 -5.01 9.01 6.87
C ASP A 94 -5.39 7.52 6.99
N MET A 95 -4.43 6.61 7.19
CA MET A 95 -4.65 5.16 7.21
C MET A 95 -3.51 4.42 7.94
N LEU A 96 -3.85 3.31 8.58
CA LEU A 96 -2.89 2.34 9.13
C LEU A 96 -2.82 1.11 8.22
N GLN A 97 -1.61 0.68 7.86
CA GLN A 97 -1.34 -0.57 7.16
C GLN A 97 -0.69 -1.58 8.11
N LEU A 98 -1.39 -2.69 8.36
CA LEU A 98 -0.92 -3.80 9.19
C LEU A 98 -0.30 -4.87 8.29
N HIS A 99 1.03 -5.03 8.37
CA HIS A 99 1.82 -5.87 7.47
C HIS A 99 2.51 -7.04 8.18
N GLY A 100 2.09 -7.37 9.40
CA GLY A 100 2.56 -8.55 10.12
C GLY A 100 1.57 -9.72 10.08
N ALA A 101 1.59 -10.49 11.16
CA ALA A 101 0.70 -11.60 11.44
C ALA A 101 -0.45 -11.18 12.39
N GLU A 102 -0.87 -9.91 12.33
CA GLU A 102 -1.98 -9.41 13.14
C GLU A 102 -3.25 -10.17 12.81
N SER A 103 -3.93 -10.72 13.82
CA SER A 103 -5.17 -11.49 13.66
C SER A 103 -6.35 -10.61 13.23
N PRO A 104 -7.45 -11.18 12.72
CA PRO A 104 -8.66 -10.42 12.41
C PRO A 104 -9.20 -9.61 13.59
N GLU A 105 -9.12 -10.15 14.80
CA GLU A 105 -9.52 -9.46 16.04
C GLU A 105 -8.64 -8.24 16.29
N ARG A 106 -7.32 -8.38 16.10
CA ARG A 106 -6.39 -7.26 16.25
C ARG A 106 -6.62 -6.18 15.18
N VAL A 107 -6.95 -6.56 13.96
CA VAL A 107 -7.32 -5.61 12.88
C VAL A 107 -8.56 -4.81 13.29
N ALA A 108 -9.60 -5.49 13.79
CA ALA A 108 -10.82 -4.85 14.25
C ALA A 108 -10.60 -3.93 15.45
N GLU A 109 -9.76 -4.34 16.40
CA GLU A 109 -9.36 -3.57 17.58
C GLU A 109 -8.64 -2.27 17.17
N VAL A 110 -7.60 -2.36 16.33
CA VAL A 110 -6.85 -1.20 15.84
C VAL A 110 -7.79 -0.22 15.13
N ARG A 111 -8.67 -0.74 14.27
CA ARG A 111 -9.67 0.09 13.56
C ARG A 111 -10.59 0.83 14.55
N ALA A 112 -11.09 0.14 15.58
CA ALA A 112 -11.99 0.71 16.58
C ALA A 112 -11.27 1.74 17.47
N ARG A 113 -10.03 1.46 17.88
CA ARG A 113 -9.24 2.29 18.81
C ARG A 113 -8.86 3.63 18.20
N TYR A 114 -8.36 3.64 16.96
CA TYR A 114 -7.79 4.84 16.36
C TYR A 114 -8.77 5.59 15.45
N GLY A 115 -9.88 4.96 15.05
CA GLY A 115 -10.86 5.57 14.15
C GLY A 115 -10.33 5.86 12.74
N LEU A 116 -9.13 5.38 12.41
CA LEU A 116 -8.52 5.44 11.08
C LEU A 116 -8.88 4.17 10.28
N PRO A 117 -9.07 4.27 8.96
CA PRO A 117 -9.16 3.09 8.10
C PRO A 117 -7.94 2.19 8.25
N VAL A 118 -8.18 0.87 8.26
CA VAL A 118 -7.13 -0.14 8.35
C VAL A 118 -7.01 -0.91 7.04
N MET A 119 -5.82 -0.87 6.46
CA MET A 119 -5.39 -1.74 5.37
C MET A 119 -4.67 -2.97 5.95
N LYS A 120 -5.14 -4.18 5.66
CA LYS A 120 -4.41 -5.40 6.03
C LYS A 120 -3.65 -5.95 4.83
N ALA A 121 -2.34 -6.11 4.97
CA ALA A 121 -1.52 -6.83 4.00
C ALA A 121 -1.57 -8.34 4.26
N ILE A 122 -1.75 -9.12 3.20
CA ILE A 122 -1.82 -10.58 3.19
C ILE A 122 -0.86 -11.11 2.13
N GLY A 123 0.07 -11.96 2.56
CA GLY A 123 1.02 -12.63 1.67
C GLY A 123 0.39 -13.82 0.95
N VAL A 124 0.52 -13.86 -0.37
CA VAL A 124 0.03 -14.96 -1.22
C VAL A 124 1.21 -15.55 -2.01
N ALA A 125 1.30 -16.88 -2.01
CA ALA A 125 2.16 -17.64 -2.90
C ALA A 125 1.36 -18.71 -3.66
N GLU A 126 0.37 -19.32 -3.01
CA GLU A 126 -0.39 -20.46 -3.53
C GLU A 126 -1.91 -20.26 -3.30
N ALA A 127 -2.73 -21.13 -3.88
CA ALA A 127 -4.19 -20.98 -3.87
C ALA A 127 -4.79 -21.06 -2.44
N GLU A 128 -4.15 -21.83 -1.57
CA GLU A 128 -4.54 -22.04 -0.18
C GLU A 128 -4.46 -20.74 0.64
N ASP A 129 -3.55 -19.83 0.27
CA ASP A 129 -3.41 -18.53 0.95
C ASP A 129 -4.63 -17.61 0.70
N LEU A 130 -5.41 -17.86 -0.35
CA LEU A 130 -6.56 -17.03 -0.72
C LEU A 130 -7.71 -17.10 0.30
N ALA A 131 -7.80 -18.19 1.07
CA ALA A 131 -8.82 -18.36 2.10
C ALA A 131 -8.72 -17.29 3.19
N ALA A 132 -7.50 -16.85 3.52
CA ALA A 132 -7.27 -15.80 4.52
C ALA A 132 -7.88 -14.45 4.09
N LEU A 133 -7.88 -14.14 2.79
CA LEU A 133 -8.39 -12.87 2.26
C LEU A 133 -9.84 -12.63 2.70
N ALA A 134 -10.70 -13.66 2.61
CA ALA A 134 -12.12 -13.53 2.95
C ALA A 134 -12.35 -13.21 4.44
N LEU A 135 -11.49 -13.73 5.33
CA LEU A 135 -11.55 -13.43 6.76
C LEU A 135 -11.20 -11.97 7.03
N TYR A 136 -10.13 -11.47 6.42
CA TYR A 136 -9.70 -10.09 6.63
C TYR A 136 -10.60 -9.07 5.91
N GLU A 137 -11.26 -9.42 4.80
CA GLU A 137 -12.28 -8.58 4.15
C GLU A 137 -13.46 -8.23 5.08
N ALA A 138 -13.71 -9.05 6.11
CA ALA A 138 -14.76 -8.78 7.08
C ALA A 138 -14.40 -7.65 8.07
N VAL A 139 -13.11 -7.48 8.38
CA VAL A 139 -12.64 -6.61 9.47
C VAL A 139 -11.79 -5.42 9.02
N ALA A 140 -11.11 -5.52 7.87
CA ALA A 140 -10.30 -4.46 7.30
C ALA A 140 -11.13 -3.56 6.35
N ASP A 141 -10.76 -2.28 6.26
CA ASP A 141 -11.37 -1.35 5.31
C ASP A 141 -10.77 -1.50 3.89
N GLN A 142 -9.54 -2.01 3.79
CA GLN A 142 -8.87 -2.32 2.53
C GLN A 142 -7.95 -3.54 2.67
N ILE A 143 -7.83 -4.34 1.60
CA ILE A 143 -6.89 -5.47 1.53
C ILE A 143 -5.71 -5.13 0.62
N LEU A 144 -4.48 -5.42 1.06
CA LEU A 144 -3.30 -5.41 0.21
C LEU A 144 -2.83 -6.86 0.03
N VAL A 145 -2.71 -7.30 -1.22
CA VAL A 145 -2.16 -8.62 -1.53
C VAL A 145 -0.70 -8.46 -1.92
N ASP A 146 0.21 -9.00 -1.12
CA ASP A 146 1.65 -9.00 -1.40
C ASP A 146 2.14 -10.40 -1.74
N ALA A 147 3.31 -10.52 -2.36
CA ALA A 147 3.97 -11.80 -2.53
C ALA A 147 4.38 -12.33 -1.15
N LYS A 148 4.03 -13.58 -0.85
CA LYS A 148 4.43 -14.21 0.41
C LYS A 148 5.96 -14.23 0.51
N PRO A 149 6.55 -13.71 1.59
CA PRO A 149 7.99 -13.75 1.75
C PRO A 149 8.48 -15.20 1.87
N PRO A 150 9.66 -15.54 1.33
CA PRO A 150 10.32 -16.81 1.64
C PRO A 150 10.45 -17.01 3.15
N LYS A 151 10.43 -18.26 3.63
CA LYS A 151 10.57 -18.58 5.07
C LYS A 151 11.85 -18.02 5.71
N THR A 152 12.86 -17.71 4.90
CA THR A 152 14.17 -17.19 5.32
C THR A 152 14.27 -15.66 5.23
N ALA A 153 13.23 -14.96 4.80
CA ALA A 153 13.28 -13.51 4.62
C ALA A 153 13.07 -12.76 5.93
N ASP A 154 13.88 -11.71 6.15
CA ASP A 154 13.78 -10.86 7.34
C ASP A 154 12.63 -9.84 7.27
N LEU A 155 12.10 -9.59 6.07
CA LEU A 155 11.05 -8.62 5.80
C LEU A 155 9.74 -9.30 5.42
N PRO A 156 8.58 -8.86 5.97
CA PRO A 156 7.29 -9.46 5.64
C PRO A 156 6.78 -9.11 4.24
N GLY A 157 7.37 -8.10 3.59
CA GLY A 157 7.02 -7.61 2.25
C GLY A 157 8.11 -6.71 1.67
N GLY A 158 7.96 -6.28 0.42
CA GLY A 158 8.95 -5.41 -0.25
C GLY A 158 10.28 -6.10 -0.63
N ASN A 159 10.24 -7.42 -0.81
CA ASN A 159 11.37 -8.27 -1.20
C ASN A 159 11.67 -8.25 -2.71
N GLY A 160 10.88 -7.54 -3.52
CA GLY A 160 11.02 -7.52 -4.99
C GLY A 160 10.54 -8.80 -5.69
N LEU A 161 9.93 -9.72 -4.95
CA LEU A 161 9.41 -10.98 -5.48
C LEU A 161 7.96 -10.81 -5.95
N ALA A 162 7.63 -11.39 -7.09
CA ALA A 162 6.25 -11.54 -7.56
C ALA A 162 5.78 -12.98 -7.34
N PHE A 163 4.48 -13.16 -7.11
CA PHE A 163 3.81 -14.45 -7.12
C PHE A 163 3.02 -14.63 -8.42
N ASP A 164 2.46 -15.81 -8.68
CA ASP A 164 1.59 -15.98 -9.85
C ASP A 164 0.28 -15.19 -9.67
N TRP A 165 0.22 -14.01 -10.27
CA TRP A 165 -0.94 -13.12 -10.22
C TRP A 165 -2.22 -13.76 -10.76
N ARG A 166 -2.13 -14.81 -11.58
CA ARG A 166 -3.30 -15.53 -12.10
C ARG A 166 -4.15 -16.15 -10.99
N LEU A 167 -3.57 -16.38 -9.81
CA LEU A 167 -4.30 -16.81 -8.61
C LEU A 167 -5.41 -15.83 -8.21
N LEU A 168 -5.31 -14.54 -8.58
CA LEU A 168 -6.33 -13.53 -8.28
C LEU A 168 -7.33 -13.32 -9.43
N GLN A 169 -7.15 -13.96 -10.58
CA GLN A 169 -7.97 -13.72 -11.76
C GLN A 169 -9.43 -14.10 -11.49
N GLY A 170 -10.34 -13.16 -11.77
CA GLY A 170 -11.79 -13.38 -11.62
C GLY A 170 -12.31 -13.38 -10.18
N ARG A 171 -11.44 -13.22 -9.17
CA ARG A 171 -11.85 -13.14 -7.77
C ARG A 171 -12.75 -11.92 -7.54
N GLN A 172 -13.88 -12.13 -6.88
CA GLN A 172 -14.79 -11.07 -6.47
C GLN A 172 -14.37 -10.51 -5.11
N TRP A 173 -14.24 -9.19 -4.99
CA TRP A 173 -13.76 -8.54 -3.77
C TRP A 173 -14.91 -7.84 -3.04
N ARG A 174 -15.00 -8.06 -1.72
CA ARG A 174 -16.03 -7.43 -0.87
C ARG A 174 -15.59 -6.06 -0.36
N ARG A 175 -14.28 -5.79 -0.39
CA ARG A 175 -13.65 -4.53 0.03
C ARG A 175 -12.77 -3.99 -1.10
N PRO A 176 -12.44 -2.68 -1.07
CA PRO A 176 -11.33 -2.16 -1.84
C PRO A 176 -10.08 -3.01 -1.61
N TRP A 177 -9.32 -3.25 -2.69
CA TRP A 177 -8.08 -4.01 -2.59
C TRP A 177 -6.98 -3.37 -3.43
N MET A 178 -5.74 -3.77 -3.15
CA MET A 178 -4.51 -3.28 -3.79
C MET A 178 -3.56 -4.44 -4.07
N LEU A 179 -2.98 -4.48 -5.27
CA LEU A 179 -1.96 -5.47 -5.64
C LEU A 179 -0.56 -4.94 -5.32
N ALA A 180 0.24 -5.72 -4.61
CA ALA A 180 1.66 -5.51 -4.38
C ALA A 180 2.46 -6.72 -4.89
N GLY A 181 3.71 -6.89 -4.43
CA GLY A 181 4.54 -8.05 -4.76
C GLY A 181 5.31 -7.90 -6.06
N GLY A 182 6.55 -7.40 -5.95
CA GLY A 182 7.50 -7.41 -7.07
C GLY A 182 7.10 -6.53 -8.26
N LEU A 183 6.19 -5.57 -8.05
CA LEU A 183 5.76 -4.64 -9.09
C LEU A 183 6.89 -3.68 -9.45
N THR A 184 7.03 -3.41 -10.75
CA THR A 184 8.02 -2.53 -11.38
C THR A 184 7.34 -1.78 -12.53
N PRO A 185 7.94 -0.70 -13.05
CA PRO A 185 7.43 -0.04 -14.25
C PRO A 185 7.25 -0.98 -15.45
N GLY A 186 8.09 -2.02 -15.55
CA GLY A 186 8.07 -2.96 -16.67
C GLY A 186 6.97 -4.03 -16.61
N ASN A 187 6.41 -4.33 -15.43
CA ASN A 187 5.47 -5.45 -15.26
C ASN A 187 4.08 -5.04 -14.72
N VAL A 188 3.94 -3.82 -14.20
CA VAL A 188 2.70 -3.39 -13.52
C VAL A 188 1.46 -3.43 -14.43
N LEU A 189 1.62 -3.10 -15.71
CA LEU A 189 0.53 -3.11 -16.67
C LEU A 189 -0.01 -4.54 -16.90
N GLU A 190 0.88 -5.52 -16.99
CA GLU A 190 0.50 -6.93 -17.09
C GLU A 190 -0.19 -7.40 -15.81
N ALA A 191 0.35 -7.03 -14.65
CA ALA A 191 -0.24 -7.36 -13.34
C ALA A 191 -1.69 -6.86 -13.22
N VAL A 192 -1.92 -5.61 -13.60
CA VAL A 192 -3.25 -5.00 -13.65
C VAL A 192 -4.15 -5.76 -14.63
N ARG A 193 -3.66 -6.07 -15.83
CA ARG A 193 -4.44 -6.77 -16.87
C ARG A 193 -4.88 -8.16 -16.42
N LEU A 194 -4.00 -8.91 -15.75
CA LEU A 194 -4.28 -10.27 -15.30
C LEU A 194 -5.25 -10.31 -14.12
N THR A 195 -5.11 -9.37 -13.20
CA THR A 195 -5.85 -9.38 -11.92
C THR A 195 -7.09 -8.50 -11.91
N GLY A 196 -7.18 -7.53 -12.81
CA GLY A 196 -8.18 -6.46 -12.76
C GLY A 196 -7.94 -5.42 -11.66
N ALA A 197 -6.74 -5.39 -11.05
CA ALA A 197 -6.41 -4.46 -9.97
C ALA A 197 -6.65 -3.00 -10.38
N ARG A 198 -7.40 -2.27 -9.54
CA ARG A 198 -7.63 -0.81 -9.70
C ARG A 198 -6.77 0.02 -8.76
N GLN A 199 -6.01 -0.64 -7.90
CA GLN A 199 -5.01 -0.03 -7.04
C GLN A 199 -3.79 -0.94 -6.99
N VAL A 200 -2.60 -0.36 -7.03
CA VAL A 200 -1.33 -1.08 -6.92
C VAL A 200 -0.40 -0.42 -5.91
N ASP A 201 0.45 -1.21 -5.26
CA ASP A 201 1.49 -0.76 -4.32
C ASP A 201 2.87 -1.14 -4.85
N VAL A 202 3.80 -0.19 -4.82
CA VAL A 202 5.19 -0.46 -5.16
C VAL A 202 6.13 0.12 -4.11
N SER A 203 7.17 -0.64 -3.76
CA SER A 203 8.26 -0.19 -2.91
C SER A 203 9.61 -0.34 -3.61
N SER A 204 10.19 -1.54 -3.62
CA SER A 204 11.54 -1.79 -4.17
C SER A 204 11.64 -1.62 -5.68
N GLY A 205 10.56 -1.83 -6.44
CA GLY A 205 10.58 -1.71 -7.90
C GLY A 205 10.73 -0.28 -8.43
N VAL A 206 10.74 0.72 -7.55
CA VAL A 206 11.00 2.14 -7.87
C VAL A 206 12.13 2.72 -7.02
N GLU A 207 13.02 1.87 -6.54
CA GLU A 207 14.21 2.25 -5.78
C GLU A 207 15.46 2.23 -6.66
N ALA A 208 16.35 3.21 -6.46
CA ALA A 208 17.71 3.17 -6.99
C ALA A 208 18.61 2.24 -6.16
N SER A 209 18.34 2.16 -4.85
CA SER A 209 18.96 1.23 -3.90
C SER A 209 18.01 1.04 -2.70
N PRO A 210 18.17 -0.01 -1.87
CA PRO A 210 17.24 -0.28 -0.76
C PRO A 210 16.96 0.94 0.12
N GLY A 211 15.70 1.39 0.14
CA GLY A 211 15.27 2.55 0.93
C GLY A 211 15.55 3.92 0.30
N ARG A 212 16.08 4.00 -0.93
CA ARG A 212 16.29 5.23 -1.69
C ARG A 212 15.48 5.18 -2.98
N LYS A 213 14.41 5.98 -3.07
CA LYS A 213 13.57 6.03 -4.27
C LYS A 213 14.29 6.67 -5.45
N ASP A 214 13.88 6.28 -6.65
CA ASP A 214 14.26 6.91 -7.89
C ASP A 214 13.05 7.67 -8.48
N PRO A 215 13.07 9.01 -8.57
CA PRO A 215 11.97 9.79 -9.12
C PRO A 215 11.60 9.42 -10.56
N GLY A 216 12.57 9.00 -11.37
CA GLY A 216 12.35 8.54 -12.74
C GLY A 216 11.59 7.23 -12.78
N LEU A 217 11.91 6.28 -11.90
CA LEU A 217 11.17 5.03 -11.77
C LEU A 217 9.76 5.24 -11.21
N ILE A 218 9.56 6.15 -10.25
CA ILE A 218 8.23 6.53 -9.76
C ILE A 218 7.38 7.09 -10.90
N ALA A 219 7.94 8.01 -11.70
CA ALA A 219 7.26 8.58 -12.86
C ALA A 219 6.93 7.52 -13.92
N ALA A 220 7.88 6.63 -14.23
CA ALA A 220 7.65 5.54 -15.19
C ALA A 220 6.56 4.57 -14.72
N PHE A 221 6.55 4.22 -13.42
CA PHE A 221 5.55 3.34 -12.83
C PHE A 221 4.13 3.91 -12.94
N THR A 222 3.96 5.18 -12.56
CA THR A 222 2.66 5.87 -12.61
C THR A 222 2.21 6.15 -14.04
N ALA A 223 3.13 6.49 -14.95
CA ALA A 223 2.84 6.65 -16.38
C ALA A 223 2.34 5.35 -17.02
N ALA A 224 2.93 4.20 -16.68
CA ALA A 224 2.47 2.89 -17.18
C ALA A 224 1.01 2.59 -16.82
N LEU A 225 0.54 3.08 -15.66
CA LEU A 225 -0.84 2.91 -15.21
C LEU A 225 -1.84 3.81 -15.95
N ALA A 226 -1.41 4.99 -16.42
CA ALA A 226 -2.28 5.91 -17.16
C ALA A 226 -2.77 5.31 -18.49
N LEU A 227 -1.99 4.41 -19.09
CA LEU A 227 -2.32 3.72 -20.33
C LEU A 227 -3.50 2.74 -20.20
N THR A 228 -3.89 2.37 -18.97
CA THR A 228 -5.01 1.44 -18.72
C THR A 228 -6.40 2.09 -18.86
N GLY A 229 -6.46 3.43 -18.88
CA GLY A 229 -7.69 4.22 -18.95
C GLY A 229 -8.10 4.66 -20.35
N ALA A 230 -7.32 4.36 -21.39
CA ALA A 230 -7.70 4.68 -22.76
C ALA A 230 -8.84 3.74 -23.22
N PRO A 231 -9.96 4.27 -23.73
CA PRO A 231 -10.97 3.41 -24.37
C PRO A 231 -10.30 2.66 -25.52
N LYS A 232 -10.54 1.34 -25.60
CA LYS A 232 -10.22 0.59 -26.81
C LYS A 232 -11.02 1.21 -27.96
N LEU A 233 -10.32 1.77 -28.95
CA LEU A 233 -10.90 2.18 -30.23
C LEU A 233 -11.54 0.97 -30.93
#